data_AF-A0A9P9ZCV9-F1
#
_entry.id   AF-A0A9P9ZCV9-F1
#
_cell.length_a   1.000
_cell.length_b   1.000
_cell.length_c   1.000
_cell.angle_alpha   90.00
_cell.angle_beta   90.00
_cell.angle_gamma   90.00
#
_symmetry.space_group_name_H-M   'P 1'
#
loop_
_entity.id
_entity.type
_entity.pdbx_description
1 polymer ?
#
loop_
_entity_poly.entity_id
_entity_poly.type
_entity_poly.pdbx_seq_one_letter_code
_entity_poly.pdbx_strand_id
1 'polypeptide(L)'
;MYSKLALTALLLATAEARFGQEQSVAQIISSLSNFGSPGVAPTLAGSTPGVLLAGANACDKLTLADRIVSELGNDKAVIDAAKKLVAAEKNFNPFAVSIPSICSDPALPATKELRGIVPLVDPDVAGADVANAASAKSLTTPFNADGLSVADIMAANGFTNFTAQSASGSTTAPSADNNNNNNNNNNNNNNNGNNNGNNGN
;
A
#
# COMPACT_ATOMS: atom_id res chain seq x y z
N MET A 1 4.57 38.44 -21.61
CA MET A 1 3.64 37.27 -21.64
C MET A 1 4.35 35.93 -21.44
N TYR A 2 5.57 35.73 -21.95
CA TYR A 2 6.33 34.47 -21.82
C TYR A 2 6.69 34.07 -20.37
N SER A 3 7.05 35.02 -19.49
CA SER A 3 7.40 34.70 -18.10
C SER A 3 6.21 34.20 -17.26
N LYS A 4 4.97 34.59 -17.60
CA LYS A 4 3.76 34.11 -16.91
C LYS A 4 3.39 32.70 -17.38
N LEU A 5 3.54 32.43 -18.68
CA LEU A 5 3.32 31.11 -19.29
C LEU A 5 4.34 30.07 -18.83
N ALA A 6 5.61 30.45 -18.70
CA ALA A 6 6.65 29.57 -18.17
C ALA A 6 6.42 29.24 -16.69
N LEU A 7 5.98 30.23 -15.90
CA LEU A 7 5.67 30.01 -14.48
C LEU A 7 4.43 29.12 -14.32
N THR A 8 3.35 29.31 -15.09
CA THR A 8 2.21 28.39 -15.04
C THR A 8 2.56 27.00 -15.55
N ALA A 9 3.32 26.86 -16.63
CA ALA A 9 3.75 25.55 -17.11
C ALA A 9 4.63 24.81 -16.07
N LEU A 10 5.51 25.54 -15.38
CA LEU A 10 6.32 24.98 -14.30
C LEU A 10 5.46 24.58 -13.10
N LEU A 11 4.47 25.40 -12.71
CA LEU A 11 3.55 25.08 -11.61
C LEU A 11 2.65 23.88 -11.96
N LEU A 12 2.12 23.81 -13.18
CA LEU A 12 1.31 22.68 -13.65
C LEU A 12 2.16 21.39 -13.70
N ALA A 13 3.38 21.47 -14.25
CA ALA A 13 4.29 20.32 -14.27
C ALA A 13 4.64 19.85 -12.84
N THR A 14 4.84 20.76 -11.89
CA THR A 14 5.07 20.37 -10.48
C THR A 14 3.82 19.81 -9.79
N ALA A 15 2.63 20.27 -10.17
CA ALA A 15 1.37 19.76 -9.62
C ALA A 15 1.03 18.37 -10.19
N GLU A 16 1.22 18.16 -11.49
CA GLU A 16 1.05 16.87 -12.17
C GLU A 16 2.09 15.86 -11.69
N ALA A 17 3.33 16.28 -11.43
CA ALA A 17 4.39 15.39 -10.94
C ALA A 17 4.19 14.93 -9.49
N ARG A 18 3.48 15.69 -8.64
CA ARG A 18 3.26 15.34 -7.22
C ARG A 18 1.87 14.81 -6.88
N PHE A 19 0.85 15.11 -7.70
CA PHE A 19 -0.53 14.66 -7.50
C PHE A 19 -1.08 13.84 -8.68
N GLY A 20 -0.22 13.40 -9.60
CA GLY A 20 -0.64 12.78 -10.85
C GLY A 20 -1.41 11.48 -10.63
N GLN A 21 -1.00 10.66 -9.65
CA GLN A 21 -1.70 9.41 -9.34
C GLN A 21 -2.99 9.66 -8.55
N GLU A 22 -2.99 10.59 -7.60
CA GLU A 22 -4.19 10.94 -6.82
C GLU A 22 -5.32 11.41 -7.73
N GLN A 23 -5.02 12.32 -8.66
CA GLN A 23 -6.02 12.88 -9.56
C GLN A 23 -6.45 11.88 -10.64
N SER A 24 -5.51 11.11 -11.20
CA SER A 24 -5.84 10.12 -12.24
C SER A 24 -6.68 8.97 -11.70
N VAL A 25 -6.35 8.44 -10.52
CA VAL A 25 -7.14 7.37 -9.88
C VAL A 25 -8.51 7.90 -9.46
N ALA A 26 -8.60 9.11 -8.91
CA ALA A 26 -9.88 9.74 -8.60
C ALA A 26 -10.76 9.90 -9.85
N GLN A 27 -10.20 10.31 -11.00
CA GLN A 27 -10.95 10.41 -12.25
C GLN A 27 -11.46 9.05 -12.74
N ILE A 28 -10.63 8.00 -12.66
CA ILE A 28 -11.03 6.63 -13.03
C ILE A 28 -12.21 6.17 -12.17
N ILE A 29 -12.14 6.35 -10.84
CA ILE A 29 -13.22 5.96 -9.93
C ILE A 29 -14.49 6.79 -10.18
N SER A 30 -14.35 8.09 -10.43
CA SER A 30 -15.49 8.97 -10.73
C SER A 30 -16.23 8.56 -12.01
N SER A 31 -15.50 8.02 -12.99
CA SER A 31 -16.09 7.53 -14.25
C SER A 31 -17.02 6.32 -14.06
N LEU A 32 -16.95 5.64 -12.92
CA LEU A 32 -17.81 4.51 -12.55
C LEU A 32 -19.21 4.94 -12.09
N SER A 33 -19.65 6.17 -12.43
CA SER A 33 -20.95 6.73 -12.02
C SER A 33 -22.18 5.90 -12.40
N ASN A 34 -22.05 4.94 -13.33
CA ASN A 34 -23.08 3.98 -13.71
C ASN A 34 -23.15 2.75 -12.79
N PHE A 35 -22.25 2.62 -11.82
CA PHE A 35 -22.20 1.54 -10.84
C PHE A 35 -22.63 2.03 -9.45
N GLY A 36 -23.22 1.14 -8.65
CA GLY A 36 -23.71 1.45 -7.31
C GLY A 36 -24.85 2.48 -7.28
N SER A 37 -25.10 3.04 -6.09
CA SER A 37 -26.10 4.09 -5.90
C SER A 37 -25.61 5.44 -6.45
N PRO A 38 -26.52 6.33 -6.92
CA PRO A 38 -26.15 7.66 -7.37
C PRO A 38 -25.34 8.42 -6.30
N GLY A 39 -24.20 9.00 -6.72
CA GLY A 39 -23.32 9.78 -5.84
C GLY A 39 -22.26 8.96 -5.09
N VAL A 40 -22.33 7.63 -5.09
CA VAL A 40 -21.32 6.78 -4.41
C VAL A 40 -19.96 6.85 -5.11
N ALA A 41 -19.91 6.58 -6.43
CA ALA A 41 -18.67 6.65 -7.21
C ALA A 41 -17.91 7.98 -7.08
N PRO A 42 -18.55 9.17 -7.25
CA PRO A 42 -17.85 10.44 -7.05
C PRO A 42 -17.44 10.70 -5.58
N THR A 43 -18.16 10.16 -4.60
CA THR A 43 -17.79 10.26 -3.18
C THR A 43 -16.52 9.44 -2.87
N LEU A 44 -16.45 8.22 -3.40
CA LEU A 44 -15.27 7.35 -3.29
C LEU A 44 -14.07 7.95 -4.04
N ALA A 45 -14.30 8.51 -5.23
CA ALA A 45 -13.29 9.25 -5.97
C ALA A 45 -12.74 10.44 -5.16
N GLY A 46 -13.60 11.23 -4.53
CA GLY A 46 -13.20 12.34 -3.66
C GLY A 46 -12.39 11.93 -2.43
N SER A 47 -12.51 10.67 -2.00
CA SER A 47 -11.74 10.11 -0.88
C SER A 47 -10.33 9.66 -1.30
N THR A 48 -10.07 9.48 -2.59
CA THR A 48 -8.82 8.94 -3.13
C THR A 48 -7.59 9.77 -2.77
N PRO A 49 -7.59 11.11 -2.89
CA PRO A 49 -6.44 11.90 -2.45
C PRO A 49 -6.13 11.69 -0.97
N GLY A 50 -7.16 11.58 -0.12
CA GLY A 50 -7.00 11.42 1.33
C GLY A 50 -6.22 10.18 1.76
N VAL A 51 -6.16 9.14 0.93
CA VAL A 51 -5.44 7.88 1.23
C VAL A 51 -4.10 7.73 0.50
N LEU A 52 -3.80 8.63 -0.44
CA LEU A 52 -2.55 8.64 -1.21
C LEU A 52 -1.59 9.76 -0.80
N LEU A 53 -2.04 10.72 0.00
CA LEU A 53 -1.20 11.76 0.57
C LEU A 53 -0.20 11.24 1.61
N ALA A 54 0.89 11.99 1.80
CA ALA A 54 1.98 11.64 2.70
C ALA A 54 1.57 11.28 4.13
N GLY A 55 0.60 12.01 4.70
CA GLY A 55 0.12 11.81 6.07
C GLY A 55 -0.89 10.67 6.25
N ALA A 56 -1.32 10.01 5.18
CA ALA A 56 -2.28 8.92 5.26
C ALA A 56 -1.62 7.63 5.79
N ASN A 57 -2.40 6.79 6.47
CA ASN A 57 -1.96 5.44 6.80
C ASN A 57 -1.89 4.60 5.51
N ALA A 58 -0.81 3.83 5.33
CA ALA A 58 -0.58 3.02 4.15
C ALA A 58 -1.67 1.95 3.90
N CYS A 59 -2.38 1.52 4.94
CA CYS A 59 -3.48 0.55 4.83
C CYS A 59 -4.80 1.19 4.37
N ASP A 60 -5.01 2.50 4.56
CA ASP A 60 -6.28 3.16 4.27
C ASP A 60 -6.66 3.08 2.79
N LYS A 61 -5.66 3.11 1.90
CA LYS A 61 -5.90 2.94 0.45
C LYS A 61 -6.39 1.54 0.08
N LEU A 62 -5.99 0.50 0.82
CA LEU A 62 -6.46 -0.86 0.60
C LEU A 62 -7.90 -1.00 1.08
N THR A 63 -8.21 -0.43 2.25
CA THR A 63 -9.57 -0.32 2.77
C THR A 63 -10.49 0.46 1.81
N LEU A 64 -10.01 1.57 1.23
CA LEU A 64 -10.79 2.31 0.24
C LEU A 64 -10.99 1.49 -1.05
N ALA A 65 -9.99 0.73 -1.49
CA ALA A 65 -10.12 -0.16 -2.64
C ALA A 65 -11.16 -1.26 -2.39
N ASP A 66 -11.19 -1.86 -1.20
CA ASP A 66 -12.24 -2.80 -0.79
C ASP A 66 -13.62 -2.15 -0.78
N ARG A 67 -13.71 -0.92 -0.25
CA ARG A 67 -14.97 -0.17 -0.24
C ARG A 67 -15.49 0.09 -1.65
N ILE A 68 -14.62 0.44 -2.60
CA ILE A 68 -14.99 0.62 -4.01
C ILE A 68 -15.68 -0.63 -4.55
N VAL A 69 -15.11 -1.82 -4.31
CA VAL A 69 -15.71 -3.08 -4.76
C VAL A 69 -17.01 -3.38 -4.02
N SER A 70 -17.05 -3.14 -2.71
CA SER A 70 -18.25 -3.42 -1.90
C SER A 70 -19.45 -2.51 -2.23
N GLU A 71 -19.20 -1.24 -2.56
CA GLU A 71 -20.25 -0.24 -2.75
C GLU A 71 -20.65 -0.08 -4.23
N LEU A 72 -19.74 -0.35 -5.18
CA LEU A 72 -20.00 -0.25 -6.62
C LEU A 72 -20.22 -1.61 -7.30
N GLY A 73 -19.88 -2.72 -6.63
CA GLY A 73 -20.02 -4.08 -7.13
C GLY A 73 -18.72 -4.68 -7.67
N ASN A 74 -18.79 -5.89 -8.20
CA ASN A 74 -17.62 -6.67 -8.64
C ASN A 74 -17.48 -6.75 -10.16
N ASP A 75 -18.07 -5.81 -10.90
CA ASP A 75 -17.86 -5.72 -12.34
C ASP A 75 -16.37 -5.50 -12.65
N LYS A 76 -15.92 -6.01 -13.80
CA LYS A 76 -14.53 -5.90 -14.22
C LYS A 76 -14.03 -4.45 -14.19
N ALA A 77 -14.84 -3.47 -14.59
CA ALA A 77 -14.45 -2.06 -14.57
C ALA A 77 -14.23 -1.54 -13.14
N VAL A 78 -15.05 -1.98 -12.17
CA VAL A 78 -14.90 -1.62 -10.75
C VAL A 78 -13.65 -2.26 -10.17
N ILE A 79 -13.45 -3.56 -10.43
CA ILE A 79 -12.25 -4.27 -9.99
C ILE A 79 -11.00 -3.61 -10.58
N ASP A 80 -10.96 -3.33 -11.88
CA ASP A 80 -9.81 -2.70 -12.52
C ASP A 80 -9.51 -1.31 -11.93
N ALA A 81 -10.52 -0.50 -11.62
CA ALA A 81 -10.34 0.78 -10.95
C ALA A 81 -9.80 0.62 -9.51
N ALA A 82 -10.34 -0.31 -8.73
CA ALA A 82 -9.85 -0.61 -7.40
C ALA A 82 -8.39 -1.12 -7.43
N LYS A 83 -8.02 -1.95 -8.41
CA LYS A 83 -6.63 -2.36 -8.65
C LYS A 83 -5.70 -1.19 -8.92
N LYS A 84 -6.16 -0.17 -9.66
CA LYS A 84 -5.38 1.06 -9.88
C LYS A 84 -5.13 1.81 -8.59
N LEU A 85 -6.11 1.88 -7.68
CA LEU A 85 -5.90 2.46 -6.36
C LEU A 85 -4.89 1.63 -5.53
N VAL A 86 -5.01 0.30 -5.51
CA VAL A 86 -4.05 -0.57 -4.80
C VAL A 86 -2.63 -0.41 -5.35
N ALA A 87 -2.46 -0.33 -6.68
CA ALA A 87 -1.16 -0.14 -7.31
C ALA A 87 -0.63 1.30 -7.27
N ALA A 88 -1.47 2.29 -7.00
CA ALA A 88 -1.04 3.69 -6.97
C ALA A 88 0.05 3.93 -5.92
N GLU A 89 0.97 4.82 -6.20
CA GLU A 89 1.95 5.23 -5.20
C GLU A 89 1.28 6.05 -4.10
N LYS A 90 1.59 5.75 -2.83
CA LYS A 90 1.31 6.67 -1.74
C LYS A 90 2.48 7.64 -1.64
N ASN A 91 2.18 8.92 -1.81
CA ASN A 91 3.14 10.00 -1.70
C ASN A 91 3.81 9.98 -0.31
N PHE A 92 5.00 10.56 -0.21
CA PHE A 92 5.67 10.84 1.05
C PHE A 92 6.39 12.19 0.98
N ASN A 93 6.69 12.80 2.12
CA ASN A 93 7.43 14.05 2.14
C ASN A 93 8.94 13.75 2.18
N PRO A 94 9.70 13.95 1.07
CA PRO A 94 11.13 13.64 1.01
C PRO A 94 11.98 14.50 1.98
N PHE A 95 11.42 15.60 2.50
CA PHE A 95 12.07 16.42 3.53
C PHE A 95 11.95 15.84 4.95
N ALA A 96 11.05 14.87 5.16
CA ALA A 96 10.79 14.26 6.47
C ALA A 96 11.19 12.78 6.51
N VAL A 97 11.00 12.05 5.41
CA VAL A 97 11.34 10.64 5.27
C VAL A 97 11.89 10.38 3.87
N SER A 98 12.74 9.38 3.69
CA SER A 98 13.37 9.04 2.41
C SER A 98 12.85 7.74 1.78
N ILE A 99 11.90 7.08 2.44
CA ILE A 99 11.34 5.79 2.02
C ILE A 99 9.83 5.79 2.22
N PRO A 100 9.05 5.04 1.41
CA PRO A 100 7.62 4.97 1.55
C PRO A 100 7.21 4.15 2.78
N SER A 101 5.94 4.28 3.18
CA SER A 101 5.30 3.32 4.08
C SER A 101 4.38 2.38 3.31
N ILE A 102 4.41 1.09 3.66
CA ILE A 102 3.64 0.02 3.01
C ILE A 102 2.81 -0.72 4.05
N CYS A 103 1.55 -1.02 3.73
CA CYS A 103 0.66 -1.70 4.66
C CYS A 103 1.16 -3.10 5.03
N SER A 104 1.24 -3.37 6.34
CA SER A 104 1.65 -4.65 6.91
C SER A 104 0.50 -5.47 7.50
N ASP A 105 -0.75 -5.08 7.24
CA ASP A 105 -1.91 -5.85 7.65
C ASP A 105 -2.19 -7.00 6.66
N PRO A 106 -2.05 -8.28 7.06
CA PRO A 106 -2.29 -9.42 6.17
C PRO A 106 -3.77 -9.61 5.82
N ALA A 107 -4.70 -8.98 6.55
CA ALA A 107 -6.12 -9.01 6.24
C ALA A 107 -6.50 -8.08 5.08
N LEU A 108 -5.60 -7.18 4.64
CA LEU A 108 -5.86 -6.19 3.60
C LEU A 108 -5.04 -6.42 2.31
N PRO A 109 -5.62 -6.17 1.13
CA PRO A 109 -7.05 -5.95 0.91
C PRO A 109 -7.87 -7.23 1.19
N ALA A 110 -9.10 -7.05 1.65
CA ALA A 110 -10.03 -8.14 1.95
C ALA A 110 -10.63 -8.75 0.67
N THR A 111 -10.78 -7.95 -0.38
CA THR A 111 -11.27 -8.39 -1.69
C THR A 111 -10.23 -9.28 -2.36
N LYS A 112 -10.62 -10.52 -2.66
CA LYS A 112 -9.71 -11.55 -3.19
C LYS A 112 -9.06 -11.13 -4.51
N GLU A 113 -9.81 -10.47 -5.39
CA GLU A 113 -9.36 -10.00 -6.71
C GLU A 113 -8.32 -8.87 -6.63
N LEU A 114 -8.20 -8.23 -5.46
CA LEU A 114 -7.23 -7.15 -5.20
C LEU A 114 -5.96 -7.64 -4.49
N ARG A 115 -5.98 -8.85 -3.91
CA ARG A 115 -4.82 -9.43 -3.24
C ARG A 115 -3.70 -9.73 -4.24
N GLY A 116 -2.46 -9.66 -3.76
CA GLY A 116 -1.28 -9.94 -4.58
C GLY A 116 -0.80 -8.76 -5.43
N ILE A 117 -1.46 -7.60 -5.34
CA ILE A 117 -1.08 -6.37 -6.04
C ILE A 117 -0.21 -5.52 -5.11
N VAL A 118 0.90 -5.01 -5.64
CA VAL A 118 1.83 -4.16 -4.91
C VAL A 118 1.87 -2.75 -5.49
N PRO A 119 2.06 -1.71 -4.65
CA PRO A 119 2.07 -0.33 -5.10
C PRO A 119 3.36 0.02 -5.86
N LEU A 120 3.24 1.05 -6.69
CA LEU A 120 4.38 1.82 -7.17
C LEU A 120 5.09 2.53 -6.01
N VAL A 121 6.35 2.87 -6.24
CA VAL A 121 7.23 3.62 -5.34
C VAL A 121 7.93 4.71 -6.15
N ASP A 122 8.16 5.87 -5.53
CA ASP A 122 8.93 6.98 -6.09
C ASP A 122 10.23 6.46 -6.74
N PRO A 123 10.46 6.73 -8.05
CA PRO A 123 11.65 6.30 -8.76
C PRO A 123 12.99 6.71 -8.12
N ASP A 124 13.01 7.74 -7.28
CA ASP A 124 14.21 8.22 -6.58
C ASP A 124 14.54 7.36 -5.33
N VAL A 125 13.65 6.46 -4.90
CA VAL A 125 13.91 5.52 -3.81
C VAL A 125 14.82 4.39 -4.30
N ALA A 126 15.89 4.10 -3.56
CA ALA A 126 16.78 3.00 -3.91
C ALA A 126 16.01 1.66 -3.98
N GLY A 127 16.13 0.95 -5.11
CA GLY A 127 15.39 -0.29 -5.39
C GLY A 127 13.99 -0.09 -5.99
N ALA A 128 13.59 1.14 -6.33
CA ALA A 128 12.29 1.44 -6.94
C ALA A 128 12.10 0.77 -8.32
N ASP A 129 13.16 0.51 -9.07
CA ASP A 129 13.10 -0.26 -10.32
C ASP A 129 12.55 -1.67 -10.10
N VAL A 130 13.02 -2.36 -9.06
CA VAL A 130 12.51 -3.67 -8.64
C VAL A 130 11.06 -3.59 -8.18
N ALA A 131 10.74 -2.61 -7.32
CA ALA A 131 9.38 -2.40 -6.82
C ALA A 131 8.38 -2.10 -7.94
N ASN A 132 8.74 -1.20 -8.86
CA ASN A 132 7.88 -0.74 -9.94
C ASN A 132 7.70 -1.82 -11.02
N ALA A 133 8.73 -2.64 -11.29
CA ALA A 133 8.58 -3.83 -12.11
C ALA A 133 7.63 -4.86 -11.47
N ALA A 134 7.73 -5.07 -10.16
CA ALA A 134 6.82 -5.95 -9.42
C ALA A 134 5.38 -5.41 -9.43
N SER A 135 5.18 -4.09 -9.25
CA SER A 135 3.86 -3.45 -9.33
C SER A 135 3.23 -3.65 -10.71
N ALA A 136 3.96 -3.37 -11.79
CA ALA A 136 3.48 -3.56 -13.16
C ALA A 136 3.10 -5.02 -13.44
N LYS A 137 3.93 -5.98 -13.00
CA LYS A 137 3.63 -7.42 -13.11
C LYS A 137 2.37 -7.81 -12.32
N SER A 138 2.23 -7.29 -11.10
CA SER A 138 1.13 -7.66 -10.21
C SER A 138 -0.26 -7.24 -10.71
N LEU A 139 -0.34 -6.20 -11.55
CA LEU A 139 -1.59 -5.77 -12.18
C LEU A 139 -2.13 -6.77 -13.20
N THR A 140 -1.25 -7.53 -13.87
CA THR A 140 -1.63 -8.57 -14.84
C THR A 140 -1.59 -9.97 -14.26
N THR A 141 -0.66 -10.21 -13.33
CA THR A 141 -0.43 -11.51 -12.69
C THR A 141 -0.16 -11.26 -11.20
N PRO A 142 -1.22 -11.18 -10.36
CA PRO A 142 -1.05 -10.95 -8.94
C PRO A 142 -0.17 -12.00 -8.29
N PHE A 143 0.63 -11.58 -7.32
CA PHE A 143 1.46 -12.48 -6.53
C PHE A 143 0.60 -13.37 -5.62
N ASN A 144 1.16 -14.51 -5.19
CA ASN A 144 0.54 -15.25 -4.09
C ASN A 144 0.55 -14.37 -2.83
N ALA A 145 -0.61 -14.24 -2.21
CA ALA A 145 -0.83 -13.39 -1.05
C ALA A 145 -1.37 -14.18 0.14
N ASP A 146 -1.38 -15.51 0.11
CA ASP A 146 -1.95 -16.33 1.18
C ASP A 146 -1.25 -16.06 2.52
N GLY A 147 -1.98 -15.42 3.45
CA GLY A 147 -1.46 -15.02 4.76
C GLY A 147 -0.46 -13.86 4.74
N LEU A 148 -0.19 -13.25 3.59
CA LEU A 148 0.82 -12.20 3.42
C LEU A 148 0.18 -10.81 3.31
N SER A 149 0.80 -9.81 3.94
CA SER A 149 0.49 -8.40 3.70
C SER A 149 1.14 -7.89 2.41
N VAL A 150 0.74 -6.70 1.94
CA VAL A 150 1.40 -6.04 0.80
C VAL A 150 2.88 -5.79 1.09
N ALA A 151 3.24 -5.43 2.33
CA ALA A 151 4.62 -5.31 2.77
C ALA A 151 5.40 -6.62 2.60
N ASP A 152 4.83 -7.74 3.06
CA ASP A 152 5.49 -9.05 2.95
C ASP A 152 5.71 -9.45 1.49
N ILE A 153 4.72 -9.16 0.62
CA ILE A 153 4.82 -9.45 -0.81
C ILE A 153 5.93 -8.60 -1.46
N MET A 154 6.01 -7.30 -1.16
CA MET A 154 7.08 -6.45 -1.68
C MET A 154 8.46 -6.92 -1.23
N ALA A 155 8.61 -7.29 0.05
CA ALA A 155 9.86 -7.84 0.59
C ALA A 155 10.23 -9.18 -0.07
N ALA A 156 9.28 -10.11 -0.23
CA ALA A 156 9.49 -11.37 -0.96
C ALA A 156 9.92 -11.16 -2.42
N ASN A 157 9.55 -10.03 -3.02
CA ASN A 157 9.90 -9.69 -4.39
C ASN A 157 11.11 -8.73 -4.47
N GLY A 158 11.92 -8.66 -3.42
CA GLY A 158 13.25 -8.05 -3.45
C GLY A 158 13.28 -6.55 -3.17
N PHE A 159 12.15 -5.93 -2.80
CA PHE A 159 12.13 -4.54 -2.35
C PHE A 159 11.93 -4.46 -0.84
N THR A 160 12.95 -4.03 -0.10
CA THR A 160 12.92 -3.89 1.37
C THR A 160 13.24 -2.46 1.82
N ASN A 161 13.31 -1.50 0.91
CA ASN A 161 13.63 -0.10 1.23
C ASN A 161 12.35 0.70 1.55
N PHE A 162 11.61 0.27 2.57
CA PHE A 162 10.34 0.87 3.00
C PHE A 162 10.10 0.69 4.50
N THR A 163 9.15 1.44 5.05
CA THR A 163 8.64 1.24 6.42
C THR A 163 7.35 0.43 6.40
N ALA A 164 7.30 -0.71 7.07
CA ALA A 164 6.06 -1.47 7.24
C ALA A 164 5.13 -0.73 8.22
N GLN A 165 3.85 -0.56 7.89
CA GLN A 165 2.88 0.18 8.70
C GLN A 165 1.58 -0.62 8.88
N SER A 166 1.17 -0.84 10.13
CA SER A 166 -0.10 -1.52 10.45
C SER A 166 -1.30 -0.58 10.28
N ALA A 167 -2.51 -1.14 10.24
CA ALA A 167 -3.75 -0.36 10.24
C ALA A 167 -3.90 0.56 11.47
N SER A 168 -3.27 0.22 12.61
CA SER A 168 -3.23 1.08 13.81
C SER A 168 -2.19 2.20 13.74
N GLY A 169 -1.37 2.24 12.69
CA GLY A 169 -0.31 3.23 12.50
C GLY A 169 1.03 2.86 13.12
N SER A 170 1.15 1.69 13.76
CA SER A 170 2.43 1.18 14.25
C SER A 170 3.37 0.92 13.08
N THR A 171 4.66 1.22 13.25
CA THR A 171 5.66 1.07 12.20
C THR A 171 6.76 0.11 12.62
N THR A 172 7.25 -0.68 11.66
CA THR A 172 8.39 -1.58 11.85
C THR A 172 9.28 -1.57 10.60
N ALA A 173 10.50 -2.08 10.75
CA ALA A 173 11.29 -2.47 9.59
C ALA A 173 10.55 -3.56 8.78
N PRO A 174 10.80 -3.65 7.46
CA PRO A 174 10.23 -4.71 6.64
C PRO A 174 10.82 -6.06 7.05
N SER A 175 10.00 -7.11 7.04
CA SER A 175 10.49 -8.46 7.32
C SER A 175 11.41 -8.91 6.19
N ALA A 176 12.69 -9.10 6.48
CA ALA A 176 13.66 -9.63 5.50
C ALA A 176 13.45 -11.12 5.23
N ASP A 177 12.66 -11.81 6.05
CA ASP A 177 12.48 -13.25 6.04
C ASP A 177 11.02 -13.62 5.83
N ASN A 178 10.64 -13.90 4.58
CA ASN A 178 9.53 -14.82 4.32
C ASN A 178 10.03 -16.27 4.45
N ASN A 179 10.65 -16.60 5.58
CA ASN A 179 10.55 -17.96 6.07
C ASN A 179 9.19 -18.05 6.74
N ASN A 180 8.26 -18.68 6.04
CA ASN A 180 6.98 -19.13 6.56
C ASN A 180 7.23 -20.11 7.71
N ASN A 181 7.70 -19.60 8.84
CA ASN A 181 7.86 -20.34 10.07
C ASN A 181 6.54 -20.17 10.80
N ASN A 182 5.58 -20.99 10.42
CA ASN A 182 4.49 -21.39 11.29
C ASN A 182 5.10 -22.11 12.50
N ASN A 183 5.81 -21.36 13.33
CA ASN A 183 6.30 -21.82 14.61
C ASN A 183 5.28 -21.31 15.63
N ASN A 184 4.26 -22.14 15.79
CA ASN A 184 3.38 -22.15 16.94
C ASN A 184 4.23 -22.43 18.18
N ASN A 185 5.06 -21.46 18.60
CA ASN A 185 5.83 -21.56 19.81
C ASN A 185 5.05 -20.87 20.92
N ASN A 186 4.11 -21.65 21.41
CA ASN A 186 3.48 -21.48 22.70
C ASN A 186 4.57 -21.48 23.79
N ASN A 187 5.22 -20.35 24.01
CA ASN A 187 6.09 -20.21 25.18
C ASN A 187 5.28 -19.67 26.35
N ASN A 188 4.59 -20.64 26.93
CA ASN A 188 3.92 -20.58 28.19
C ASN A 188 4.86 -19.97 29.24
N ASN A 189 4.33 -18.98 29.94
CA ASN A 189 4.90 -18.38 31.13
C ASN A 189 5.29 -19.50 32.09
N ASN A 190 6.58 -19.76 32.31
CA ASN A 190 7.02 -20.61 33.41
C ASN A 190 8.03 -19.86 34.26
N ASN A 191 7.46 -19.00 35.08
CA ASN A 191 8.08 -18.50 36.29
C ASN A 191 8.16 -19.68 37.27
N ASN A 192 9.31 -20.34 37.38
CA ASN A 192 9.57 -21.25 38.48
C ASN A 192 11.00 -21.03 38.98
N GLY A 193 11.10 -20.21 40.02
CA GLY A 193 12.26 -20.28 40.89
C GLY A 193 12.22 -21.61 41.64
N ASN A 194 13.31 -22.37 41.61
CA ASN A 194 13.76 -22.98 42.85
C ASN A 194 15.27 -23.23 42.84
N ASN A 195 15.74 -23.18 44.06
CA ASN A 195 17.09 -23.07 44.57
C ASN A 195 17.82 -24.43 44.60
N ASN A 196 19.15 -24.34 44.63
CA ASN A 196 20.10 -25.23 45.32
C ASN A 196 20.49 -26.58 44.69
N GLY A 197 21.79 -26.82 44.54
CA GLY A 197 22.33 -28.16 44.23
C GLY A 197 23.77 -28.25 43.70
N ASN A 198 24.75 -27.73 44.46
CA ASN A 198 26.10 -28.30 44.66
C ASN A 198 26.71 -29.27 43.62
N ASN A 199 27.80 -28.87 42.93
CA ASN A 199 28.98 -29.75 42.73
C ASN A 199 30.25 -29.01 42.24
N GLY A 200 31.32 -29.10 43.04
CA GLY A 200 32.70 -29.35 42.58
C GLY A 200 33.58 -28.18 42.07
N ASN A 201 34.42 -27.62 42.94
CA ASN A 201 35.85 -27.96 43.05
C ASN A 201 36.48 -27.35 44.32
#